data_AF-A0A970RS46-F1
#
_entry.id   AF-A0A970RS46-F1
#
_cell.length_a   1.000
_cell.length_b   1.000
_cell.length_c   1.000
_cell.angle_alpha   90.00
_cell.angle_beta   90.00
_cell.angle_gamma   90.00
#
_symmetry.space_group_name_H-M   'P 1'
#
loop_
_entity.id
_entity.type
_entity.pdbx_description
1 polymer ?
#
loop_
_entity_poly.entity_id
_entity_poly.type
_entity_poly.pdbx_seq_one_letter_code
_entity_poly.pdbx_strand_id
1 'polypeptide(L)'
;MASGDKLIVADTRAVITREGARKPEGVEQLLPGDLIVSVNGIDVSTVQDLAQIVNGCKDESVKLVVERDGNRIEISVKPLLDMLENKKKLGIIVKNEIAGIGTLTYVRPDNKRFGGLGHQIIDEYSKDKAFYNRGRLYCADIMGVVKGEAGKAGELRGVFRRGEAQSGSVDKNIFSGVFGDAEPILYDKRPLIELGNRNMVKQGKGYIYTTLEGGVPCRYEIEIVKVIKQNSPSDKSMVIHITDKALLNRAGGICQGMSGSPIIQNGKLIGAVTHVFINDPTRGYGIYIDWMIDN
;
A
#
# COMPACT_ATOMS: atom_id res chain seq x y z
N MET A 1 -3.52 5.64 -1.95
CA MET A 1 -3.74 4.71 -3.08
C MET A 1 -2.47 4.72 -3.93
N ALA A 2 -1.95 3.57 -4.29
CA ALA A 2 -0.77 3.44 -5.14
C ALA A 2 -1.15 2.75 -6.45
N SER A 3 -0.49 3.12 -7.54
CA SER A 3 -0.80 2.72 -8.91
C SER A 3 0.47 2.31 -9.65
N GLY A 4 0.35 1.33 -10.54
CA GLY A 4 1.37 0.96 -11.50
C GLY A 4 1.03 1.43 -12.92
N ASP A 5 2.04 1.44 -13.78
CA ASP A 5 1.94 1.92 -15.17
C ASP A 5 1.40 0.84 -16.14
N LYS A 6 1.16 -0.38 -15.66
CA LYS A 6 0.61 -1.52 -16.43
C LYS A 6 -0.57 -2.16 -15.67
N LEU A 7 -1.33 -3.02 -16.34
CA LEU A 7 -2.33 -3.87 -15.69
C LEU A 7 -1.73 -5.21 -15.30
N ILE A 8 -1.97 -5.64 -14.07
CA ILE A 8 -1.64 -6.99 -13.60
C ILE A 8 -2.87 -7.88 -13.61
N VAL A 9 -2.74 -9.09 -14.15
CA VAL A 9 -3.77 -10.13 -14.08
C VAL A 9 -3.82 -10.66 -12.66
N ALA A 10 -4.97 -10.55 -12.01
CA ALA A 10 -5.23 -11.11 -10.69
C ALA A 10 -5.84 -12.51 -10.79
N ASP A 11 -6.77 -12.72 -11.73
CA ASP A 11 -7.46 -13.99 -11.92
C ASP A 11 -8.17 -14.08 -13.28
N THR A 12 -8.68 -15.27 -13.63
CA THR A 12 -9.54 -15.52 -14.79
C THR A 12 -10.90 -16.07 -14.37
N ARG A 13 -11.98 -15.62 -15.01
CA ARG A 13 -13.36 -16.00 -14.69
C ARG A 13 -14.20 -16.24 -15.93
N ALA A 14 -15.30 -16.96 -15.73
CA ALA A 14 -16.33 -17.10 -16.74
C ALA A 14 -17.05 -15.76 -17.00
N VAL A 15 -17.50 -15.58 -18.23
CA VAL A 15 -18.40 -14.52 -18.69
C VAL A 15 -19.80 -15.10 -18.78
N ILE A 16 -20.82 -14.33 -18.35
CA ILE A 16 -22.22 -14.75 -18.46
C ILE A 16 -22.71 -14.47 -19.88
N THR A 17 -22.88 -15.54 -20.68
CA THR A 17 -23.33 -15.47 -22.06
C THR A 17 -24.78 -15.96 -22.20
N ARG A 18 -25.35 -15.91 -23.41
CA ARG A 18 -26.68 -16.50 -23.69
C ARG A 18 -26.74 -18.00 -23.43
N GLU A 19 -25.60 -18.69 -23.55
CA GLU A 19 -25.48 -20.13 -23.34
C GLU A 19 -25.06 -20.48 -21.90
N GLY A 20 -25.10 -19.49 -20.99
CA GLY A 20 -24.65 -19.61 -19.60
C GLY A 20 -23.22 -19.13 -19.39
N ALA A 21 -22.65 -19.49 -18.24
CA ALA A 21 -21.28 -19.12 -17.88
C ALA A 21 -20.26 -19.87 -18.74
N ARG A 22 -19.38 -19.13 -19.42
CA ARG A 22 -18.33 -19.68 -20.30
C ARG A 22 -17.00 -18.95 -20.10
N LYS A 23 -15.89 -19.67 -20.13
CA LYS A 23 -14.56 -19.05 -20.19
C LYS A 23 -14.24 -18.70 -21.66
N PRO A 24 -13.76 -17.48 -21.96
CA PRO A 24 -13.24 -17.13 -23.28
C PRO A 24 -12.13 -18.07 -23.75
N GLU A 25 -12.12 -18.43 -25.03
CA GLU A 25 -11.06 -19.28 -25.61
C GLU A 25 -9.71 -18.55 -25.55
N GLY A 26 -8.66 -19.24 -25.10
CA GLY A 26 -7.30 -18.70 -24.96
C GLY A 26 -7.03 -18.01 -23.62
N VAL A 27 -8.05 -17.74 -22.80
CA VAL A 27 -7.87 -17.06 -21.50
C VAL A 27 -7.06 -17.90 -20.51
N GLU A 28 -7.07 -19.23 -20.65
CA GLU A 28 -6.32 -20.17 -19.81
C GLU A 28 -4.79 -20.05 -19.94
N GLN A 29 -4.32 -19.36 -20.99
CA GLN A 29 -2.90 -19.05 -21.16
C GLN A 29 -2.44 -17.88 -20.29
N LEU A 30 -3.37 -17.06 -19.79
CA LEU A 30 -3.09 -15.96 -18.86
C LEU A 30 -3.02 -16.48 -17.43
N LEU A 31 -2.03 -16.02 -16.69
CA LEU A 31 -1.77 -16.44 -15.32
C LEU A 31 -1.81 -15.23 -14.37
N PRO A 32 -2.24 -15.43 -13.10
CA PRO A 32 -2.05 -14.42 -12.07
C PRO A 32 -0.59 -13.94 -12.01
N GLY A 33 -0.41 -12.62 -12.03
CA GLY A 33 0.90 -11.97 -12.06
C GLY A 33 1.37 -11.53 -13.45
N ASP A 34 0.69 -11.92 -14.53
CA ASP A 34 0.99 -11.40 -15.87
C ASP A 34 0.78 -9.89 -15.95
N LEU A 35 1.76 -9.16 -16.49
CA LEU A 35 1.62 -7.73 -16.75
C LEU A 35 1.19 -7.51 -18.20
N ILE A 36 -0.02 -7.01 -18.43
CA ILE A 36 -0.50 -6.67 -19.77
C ILE A 36 0.25 -5.42 -20.23
N VAL A 37 0.98 -5.56 -21.34
CA VAL A 37 1.76 -4.48 -21.97
C VAL A 37 0.93 -3.80 -23.04
N SER A 38 0.34 -4.59 -23.95
CA SER A 38 -0.46 -4.06 -25.05
C SER A 38 -1.54 -5.03 -25.51
N VAL A 39 -2.53 -4.47 -26.20
CA VAL A 39 -3.69 -5.19 -26.73
C VAL A 39 -3.87 -4.75 -28.18
N ASN A 40 -3.81 -5.70 -29.11
CA ASN A 40 -3.78 -5.46 -30.56
C ASN A 40 -2.71 -4.42 -30.97
N GLY A 41 -1.55 -4.43 -30.29
CA GLY A 41 -0.44 -3.51 -30.54
C GLY A 41 -0.61 -2.10 -29.95
N ILE A 42 -1.71 -1.83 -29.23
CA ILE A 42 -1.95 -0.58 -28.53
C ILE A 42 -1.56 -0.77 -27.06
N ASP A 43 -0.68 0.10 -26.54
CA ASP A 43 -0.27 0.06 -25.14
C ASP A 43 -1.46 0.31 -24.20
N VAL A 44 -1.50 -0.40 -23.07
CA VAL A 44 -2.61 -0.35 -22.12
C VAL A 44 -2.09 -0.13 -20.70
N SER A 45 -2.60 0.90 -20.03
CA SER A 45 -2.23 1.21 -18.64
C SER A 45 -3.43 1.23 -17.68
N THR A 46 -4.66 1.37 -18.19
CA THR A 46 -5.88 1.39 -17.37
C THR A 46 -6.91 0.33 -17.77
N VAL A 47 -7.77 -0.03 -16.82
CA VAL A 47 -8.88 -0.96 -17.05
C VAL A 47 -9.84 -0.42 -18.12
N GLN A 48 -9.99 0.91 -18.17
CA GLN A 48 -10.81 1.61 -19.15
C GLN A 48 -10.24 1.48 -20.56
N ASP A 49 -8.93 1.64 -20.74
CA ASP A 49 -8.25 1.46 -22.04
C ASP A 49 -8.46 0.04 -22.56
N LEU A 50 -8.22 -0.96 -21.69
CA LEU A 50 -8.44 -2.38 -22.02
C LEU A 50 -9.88 -2.62 -22.48
N ALA A 51 -10.86 -2.12 -21.71
CA ALA A 51 -12.26 -2.31 -22.01
C ALA A 51 -12.65 -1.64 -23.35
N GLN A 52 -12.14 -0.44 -23.63
CA GLN A 52 -12.40 0.27 -24.88
C GLN A 52 -11.83 -0.49 -26.08
N ILE A 53 -10.59 -0.95 -26.01
CA ILE A 53 -9.94 -1.70 -27.11
C ILE A 53 -10.70 -3.00 -27.39
N VAL A 54 -11.04 -3.76 -26.36
CA VAL A 54 -11.75 -5.04 -26.50
C VAL A 54 -13.16 -4.86 -27.08
N ASN A 55 -13.88 -3.82 -26.66
CA ASN A 55 -15.24 -3.56 -27.16
C ASN A 55 -15.24 -2.93 -28.56
N GLY A 56 -14.20 -2.19 -28.94
CA GLY A 56 -14.02 -1.64 -30.28
C GLY A 56 -13.48 -2.64 -31.30
N CYS A 57 -12.91 -3.76 -30.85
CA CYS A 57 -12.34 -4.79 -31.72
C CYS A 57 -13.45 -5.51 -32.51
N LYS A 58 -13.34 -5.47 -33.85
CA LYS A 58 -14.24 -6.17 -34.78
C LYS A 58 -13.79 -7.60 -35.06
N ASP A 59 -12.53 -7.90 -34.79
CA ASP A 59 -11.95 -9.23 -34.99
C ASP A 59 -12.55 -10.24 -34.01
N GLU A 60 -12.46 -11.52 -34.37
CA GLU A 60 -12.93 -12.62 -33.52
C GLU A 60 -12.06 -12.81 -32.27
N SER A 61 -10.79 -12.41 -32.36
CA SER A 61 -9.80 -12.56 -31.29
C SER A 61 -9.05 -11.26 -31.02
N VAL A 62 -8.65 -11.08 -29.78
CA VAL A 62 -7.80 -10.00 -29.30
C VAL A 62 -6.43 -10.57 -28.95
N LYS A 63 -5.38 -9.93 -29.44
CA LYS A 63 -3.98 -10.30 -29.19
C LYS A 63 -3.42 -9.47 -28.03
N LEU A 64 -3.12 -10.13 -26.92
CA LEU A 64 -2.44 -9.54 -25.77
C LEU A 64 -0.94 -9.81 -25.86
N VAL A 65 -0.14 -8.80 -25.53
CA VAL A 65 1.27 -8.97 -25.17
C VAL A 65 1.38 -8.82 -23.67
N VAL A 66 1.83 -9.87 -22.99
CA VAL A 66 2.05 -9.87 -21.54
C VAL A 66 3.52 -10.04 -21.20
N GLU A 67 3.94 -9.49 -20.06
CA GLU A 67 5.25 -9.72 -19.48
C GLU A 67 5.12 -10.70 -18.31
N ARG A 68 5.86 -11.81 -18.39
CA ARG A 68 5.89 -12.88 -17.40
C ARG A 68 7.34 -13.30 -17.16
N ASP A 69 7.80 -13.18 -15.91
CA ASP A 69 9.17 -13.52 -15.52
C ASP A 69 10.25 -12.89 -16.42
N GLY A 70 10.05 -11.63 -16.81
CA GLY A 70 10.95 -10.86 -17.67
C GLY A 70 10.84 -11.15 -19.17
N ASN A 71 9.99 -12.08 -19.59
CA ASN A 71 9.76 -12.43 -20.99
C ASN A 71 8.46 -11.83 -21.52
N ARG A 72 8.44 -11.43 -22.79
CA ARG A 72 7.21 -11.03 -23.50
C ARG A 72 6.56 -12.25 -24.15
N ILE A 73 5.30 -12.49 -23.83
CA ILE A 73 4.49 -13.60 -24.33
C ILE A 73 3.29 -13.02 -25.07
N GLU A 74 3.01 -13.57 -26.24
CA GLU A 74 1.85 -13.20 -27.04
C GLU A 74 0.74 -14.23 -26.83
N ILE A 75 -0.46 -13.75 -26.49
CA ILE A 75 -1.62 -14.60 -26.20
C ILE A 75 -2.82 -14.07 -27.00
N SER A 76 -3.50 -14.96 -27.72
CA SER A 76 -4.75 -14.62 -28.42
C SER A 76 -5.94 -15.11 -27.60
N VAL A 77 -6.90 -14.22 -27.34
CA VAL A 77 -8.12 -14.51 -26.57
C VAL A 77 -9.34 -14.11 -27.38
N LYS A 78 -10.33 -15.00 -27.51
CA LYS A 78 -11.61 -14.69 -28.18
C LYS A 78 -12.61 -14.10 -27.19
N PRO A 79 -12.91 -12.79 -27.21
CA PRO A 79 -13.79 -12.18 -26.23
C PRO A 79 -15.22 -12.71 -26.33
N LEU A 80 -15.90 -12.85 -25.19
CA LEU A 80 -17.32 -13.23 -25.14
C LEU A 80 -18.20 -12.03 -24.82
N LEU A 81 -19.40 -11.99 -25.39
CA LEU A 81 -20.40 -10.97 -25.06
C LEU A 81 -21.04 -11.27 -23.69
N ASP A 82 -20.85 -10.37 -22.75
CA ASP A 82 -21.47 -10.40 -21.44
C ASP A 82 -22.93 -9.92 -21.52
N MET A 83 -23.86 -10.75 -21.08
CA MET A 83 -25.30 -10.48 -21.17
C MET A 83 -25.81 -9.47 -20.14
N LEU A 84 -25.05 -9.20 -19.07
CA LEU A 84 -25.46 -8.25 -18.04
C LEU A 84 -25.09 -6.82 -18.45
N GLU A 85 -23.91 -6.63 -19.03
CA GLU A 85 -23.39 -5.32 -19.42
C GLU A 85 -23.49 -5.03 -20.92
N ASN A 86 -23.85 -6.02 -21.74
CA ASN A 86 -23.83 -5.95 -23.20
C ASN A 86 -22.47 -5.49 -23.76
N LYS A 87 -21.38 -6.03 -23.19
CA LYS A 87 -19.99 -5.70 -23.53
C LYS A 87 -19.17 -6.96 -23.77
N LYS A 88 -18.22 -6.89 -24.70
CA LYS A 88 -17.21 -7.94 -24.89
C LYS A 88 -16.27 -7.97 -23.68
N LYS A 89 -16.01 -9.17 -23.14
CA LYS A 89 -15.12 -9.41 -22.01
C LYS A 89 -14.12 -10.53 -22.34
N LEU A 90 -12.88 -10.35 -21.90
CA LEU A 90 -11.80 -11.34 -21.99
C LEU A 90 -11.84 -12.38 -20.87
N GLY A 91 -12.76 -12.26 -19.90
CA GLY A 91 -12.84 -13.20 -18.79
C GLY A 91 -11.67 -13.07 -17.81
N ILE A 92 -11.08 -11.88 -17.69
CA ILE A 92 -9.96 -11.61 -16.77
C ILE A 92 -10.34 -10.61 -15.69
N ILE A 93 -9.68 -10.73 -14.55
CA ILE A 93 -9.67 -9.74 -13.47
C ILE A 93 -8.31 -9.08 -13.53
N VAL A 94 -8.31 -7.78 -13.81
CA VAL A 94 -7.09 -6.97 -13.87
C VAL A 94 -7.19 -5.84 -12.87
N LYS A 95 -6.03 -5.42 -12.37
CA LYS A 95 -5.90 -4.21 -11.56
C LYS A 95 -4.59 -3.52 -11.90
N ASN A 96 -4.52 -2.22 -11.65
CA ASN A 96 -3.30 -1.42 -11.69
C ASN A 96 -3.14 -0.60 -10.42
N GLU A 97 -4.07 -0.71 -9.47
CA GLU A 97 -4.12 0.10 -8.26
C GLU A 97 -4.29 -0.76 -7.01
N ILE A 98 -3.70 -0.30 -5.91
CA ILE A 98 -3.89 -0.82 -4.57
C ILE A 98 -4.29 0.34 -3.65
N ALA A 99 -5.31 0.09 -2.84
CA ALA A 99 -5.79 1.04 -1.84
C ALA A 99 -5.64 0.42 -0.44
N GLY A 100 -5.22 1.25 0.51
CA GLY A 100 -5.05 0.85 1.89
C GLY A 100 -4.97 2.09 2.78
N ILE A 101 -5.15 1.86 4.08
CA ILE A 101 -4.96 2.87 5.12
C ILE A 101 -3.51 2.77 5.56
N GLY A 102 -2.82 3.91 5.56
CA GLY A 102 -1.43 4.03 5.97
C GLY A 102 -1.24 5.25 6.85
N THR A 103 -0.27 5.19 7.75
CA THR A 103 0.06 6.35 8.60
C THR A 103 1.17 7.16 7.95
N LEU A 104 0.97 8.49 7.94
CA LEU A 104 2.00 9.46 7.55
C LEU A 104 3.00 9.61 8.70
N THR A 105 4.29 9.37 8.43
CA THR A 105 5.34 9.48 9.45
C THR A 105 5.77 10.92 9.65
N TYR A 106 6.05 11.63 8.56
CA TYR A 106 6.49 13.02 8.59
C TYR A 106 6.07 13.75 7.32
N VAL A 107 6.00 15.08 7.44
CA VAL A 107 6.03 15.99 6.30
C VAL A 107 7.12 17.02 6.56
N ARG A 108 7.93 17.25 5.54
CA ARG A 108 9.00 18.23 5.54
C ARG A 108 8.45 19.58 5.08
N PRO A 109 8.45 20.62 5.92
CA PRO A 109 7.87 21.91 5.56
C PRO A 109 8.72 22.68 4.53
N ASP A 110 10.01 22.38 4.42
CA ASP A 110 10.95 23.06 3.52
C ASP A 110 10.74 22.70 2.04
N ASN A 111 10.31 21.46 1.77
CA ASN A 111 10.13 20.96 0.40
C ASN A 111 8.81 20.20 0.18
N LYS A 112 7.92 20.17 1.18
CA LYS A 112 6.61 19.51 1.15
C LYS A 112 6.66 17.99 0.97
N ARG A 113 7.85 17.38 1.10
CA ARG A 113 8.02 15.93 0.95
C ARG A 113 7.48 15.21 2.17
N PHE A 114 6.74 14.13 1.96
CA PHE A 114 6.35 13.24 3.05
C PHE A 114 7.07 11.89 2.98
N GLY A 115 7.07 11.20 4.12
CA GLY A 115 7.34 9.77 4.21
C GLY A 115 6.28 9.10 5.07
N GLY A 116 5.86 7.90 4.68
CA GLY A 116 4.87 7.10 5.40
C GLY A 116 5.14 5.60 5.34
N LEU A 117 4.35 4.83 6.09
CA LEU A 117 4.41 3.37 6.26
C LEU A 117 5.69 2.80 6.90
N GLY A 118 6.87 3.29 6.53
CA GLY A 118 8.15 2.71 6.96
C GLY A 118 8.49 1.38 6.27
N HIS A 119 7.68 0.96 5.30
CA HIS A 119 7.93 -0.20 4.44
C HIS A 119 7.28 0.00 3.05
N GLN A 120 7.71 -0.82 2.08
CA GLN A 120 7.16 -0.84 0.74
C GLN A 120 5.73 -1.40 0.71
N ILE A 121 4.89 -0.87 -0.16
CA ILE A 121 3.62 -1.52 -0.56
C ILE A 121 3.95 -2.59 -1.59
N ILE A 122 3.64 -3.84 -1.24
CA ILE A 122 3.74 -5.00 -2.12
C ILE A 122 2.36 -5.64 -2.27
N ASP A 123 2.16 -6.33 -3.39
CA ASP A 123 0.93 -7.02 -3.72
C ASP A 123 1.26 -8.47 -4.04
N GLU A 124 0.37 -9.38 -3.67
CA GLU A 124 0.61 -10.83 -3.78
C GLU A 124 0.77 -11.29 -5.24
N TYR A 125 0.17 -10.55 -6.18
CA TYR A 125 0.24 -10.87 -7.61
C TYR A 125 1.52 -10.31 -8.27
N SER A 126 2.10 -9.23 -7.74
CA SER A 126 3.24 -8.58 -8.36
C SER A 126 4.55 -9.12 -7.82
N LYS A 127 5.30 -9.84 -8.66
CA LYS A 127 6.69 -10.20 -8.37
C LYS A 127 7.62 -8.98 -8.40
N ASP A 128 7.25 -7.96 -9.17
CA ASP A 128 7.96 -6.68 -9.20
C ASP A 128 7.53 -5.82 -8.01
N LYS A 129 8.47 -5.62 -7.10
CA LYS A 129 8.28 -4.76 -5.92
C LYS A 129 8.11 -3.28 -6.31
N ALA A 130 8.63 -2.86 -7.45
CA ALA A 130 8.54 -1.49 -7.94
C ALA A 130 7.25 -1.19 -8.73
N PHE A 131 6.34 -2.17 -8.87
CA PHE A 131 5.15 -2.01 -9.70
C PHE A 131 4.26 -0.83 -9.30
N TYR A 132 3.97 -0.68 -8.00
CA TYR A 132 3.13 0.42 -7.48
C TYR A 132 3.98 1.64 -7.09
N ASN A 133 4.55 2.34 -8.06
CA ASN A 133 5.51 3.44 -7.85
C ASN A 133 4.89 4.84 -7.84
N ARG A 134 3.63 5.00 -8.27
CA ARG A 134 2.91 6.28 -8.26
C ARG A 134 1.66 6.18 -7.42
N GLY A 135 0.95 7.29 -7.24
CA GLY A 135 -0.34 7.27 -6.58
C GLY A 135 -0.80 8.60 -6.04
N ARG A 136 -1.81 8.53 -5.18
CA ARG A 136 -2.48 9.69 -4.60
C ARG A 136 -2.78 9.46 -3.12
N LEU A 137 -2.65 10.53 -2.36
CA LEU A 137 -3.06 10.58 -0.96
C LEU A 137 -4.45 11.18 -0.83
N TYR A 138 -5.21 10.65 0.12
CA TYR A 138 -6.50 11.15 0.53
C TYR A 138 -6.58 11.07 2.04
N CYS A 139 -7.24 12.06 2.66
CA CYS A 139 -7.60 11.99 4.07
C CYS A 139 -8.54 10.80 4.32
N ALA A 140 -8.38 10.17 5.48
CA ALA A 140 -9.22 9.08 5.93
C ALA A 140 -9.68 9.31 7.36
N ASP A 141 -10.90 8.89 7.67
CA ASP A 141 -11.39 8.80 9.04
C ASP A 141 -11.31 7.35 9.51
N ILE A 142 -10.71 7.16 10.68
CA ILE A 142 -10.66 5.86 11.34
C ILE A 142 -11.98 5.67 12.09
N MET A 143 -12.79 4.72 11.64
CA MET A 143 -14.07 4.36 12.26
C MET A 143 -13.87 3.49 13.50
N GLY A 144 -12.72 2.82 13.61
CA GLY A 144 -12.35 2.03 14.76
C GLY A 144 -11.20 1.08 14.47
N VAL A 145 -10.99 0.13 15.38
CA VAL A 145 -9.94 -0.87 15.30
C VAL A 145 -10.51 -2.25 15.61
N VAL A 146 -10.18 -3.22 14.75
CA VAL A 146 -10.34 -4.64 15.06
C VAL A 146 -9.15 -5.05 15.89
N LYS A 147 -9.41 -5.51 17.12
CA LYS A 147 -8.38 -5.91 18.07
C LYS A 147 -7.54 -7.05 17.53
N GLY A 148 -6.22 -6.90 17.63
CA GLY A 148 -5.24 -7.95 17.33
C GLY A 148 -5.06 -8.90 18.50
N GLU A 149 -4.79 -10.17 18.18
CA GLU A 149 -4.55 -11.25 19.13
C GLU A 149 -3.38 -12.11 18.64
N ALA A 150 -2.82 -12.95 19.52
CA ALA A 150 -1.75 -13.86 19.12
C ALA A 150 -2.22 -14.76 17.96
N GLY A 151 -1.47 -14.75 16.86
CA GLY A 151 -1.79 -15.49 15.63
C GLY A 151 -2.69 -14.72 14.64
N LYS A 152 -3.28 -13.58 15.03
CA LYS A 152 -4.18 -12.80 14.18
C LYS A 152 -3.93 -11.30 14.33
N ALA A 153 -3.36 -10.70 13.28
CA ALA A 153 -3.13 -9.26 13.25
C ALA A 153 -4.45 -8.49 13.37
N GLY A 154 -4.45 -7.44 14.21
CA GLY A 154 -5.53 -6.46 14.24
C GLY A 154 -5.49 -5.53 13.04
N GLU A 155 -6.52 -4.71 12.86
CA GLU A 155 -6.68 -3.86 11.67
C GLU A 155 -7.41 -2.56 12.00
N LEU A 156 -6.86 -1.43 11.56
CA LEU A 156 -7.57 -0.16 11.57
C LEU A 156 -8.66 -0.18 10.48
N ARG A 157 -9.89 0.12 10.88
CA ARG A 157 -11.03 0.25 9.97
C ARG A 157 -11.30 1.72 9.75
N GLY A 158 -11.24 2.15 8.51
CA GLY A 158 -11.48 3.53 8.15
C GLY A 158 -12.07 3.67 6.76
N VAL A 159 -12.52 4.88 6.48
CA VAL A 159 -13.08 5.27 5.19
C VAL A 159 -12.30 6.47 4.66
N PHE A 160 -12.02 6.44 3.37
CA PHE A 160 -11.53 7.64 2.69
C PHE A 160 -12.62 8.71 2.75
N ARG A 161 -12.23 9.97 2.99
CA ARG A 161 -13.14 11.10 2.87
C ARG A 161 -13.43 11.36 1.40
N ARG A 162 -14.40 10.59 0.87
CA ARG A 162 -14.81 10.68 -0.53
C ARG A 162 -15.44 12.05 -0.79
N GLY A 163 -14.97 12.73 -1.83
CA GLY A 163 -15.42 14.08 -2.21
C GLY A 163 -14.50 15.20 -1.72
N GLU A 164 -13.53 14.93 -0.86
CA GLU A 164 -12.45 15.88 -0.57
C GLU A 164 -11.40 15.90 -1.68
N ALA A 165 -10.72 17.04 -1.81
CA ALA A 165 -9.59 17.19 -2.71
C ALA A 165 -8.47 16.21 -2.34
N GLN A 166 -7.70 15.80 -3.35
CA GLN A 166 -6.47 15.04 -3.18
C GLN A 166 -5.56 15.77 -2.16
N SER A 167 -5.01 15.04 -1.19
CA SER A 167 -4.17 15.60 -0.12
C SER A 167 -2.67 15.44 -0.38
N GLY A 168 -2.29 14.90 -1.53
CA GLY A 168 -0.90 14.70 -1.94
C GLY A 168 -0.76 13.67 -3.06
N SER A 169 0.46 13.50 -3.58
CA SER A 169 0.82 12.54 -4.63
C SER A 169 1.86 11.57 -4.13
N VAL A 170 1.86 10.33 -4.62
CA VAL A 170 2.93 9.35 -4.37
C VAL A 170 3.79 9.27 -5.62
N ASP A 171 5.11 9.32 -5.46
CA ASP A 171 6.07 9.19 -6.56
C ASP A 171 7.19 8.16 -6.32
N LYS A 172 7.25 7.60 -5.11
CA LYS A 172 8.26 6.61 -4.73
C LYS A 172 7.69 5.62 -3.73
N ASN A 173 7.88 4.33 -4.01
CA ASN A 173 7.49 3.20 -3.15
C ASN A 173 8.67 2.23 -3.07
N ILE A 174 9.44 2.31 -1.99
CA ILE A 174 10.68 1.55 -1.80
C ILE A 174 10.67 0.85 -0.43
N PHE A 175 11.68 0.02 -0.16
CA PHE A 175 11.73 -0.81 1.05
C PHE A 175 11.56 0.00 2.36
N SER A 176 11.94 1.28 2.41
CA SER A 176 11.84 2.14 3.60
C SER A 176 10.54 2.91 3.74
N GLY A 177 9.62 2.81 2.78
CA GLY A 177 8.35 3.53 2.85
C GLY A 177 7.78 3.97 1.51
N VAL A 178 6.73 4.77 1.64
CA VAL A 178 6.08 5.48 0.53
C VAL A 178 6.33 6.97 0.70
N PHE A 179 6.70 7.61 -0.40
CA PHE A 179 7.11 9.01 -0.43
C PHE A 179 6.47 9.74 -1.60
N GLY A 180 6.43 11.05 -1.48
CA GLY A 180 5.82 11.94 -2.45
C GLY A 180 5.64 13.35 -1.89
N ASP A 181 4.73 14.10 -2.51
CA ASP A 181 4.45 15.48 -2.13
C ASP A 181 3.13 15.56 -1.36
N ALA A 182 3.14 16.35 -0.29
CA ALA A 182 1.98 16.59 0.56
C ALA A 182 1.36 17.96 0.24
N GLU A 183 0.02 18.01 0.26
CA GLU A 183 -0.69 19.27 0.23
C GLU A 183 -0.70 19.95 1.61
N PRO A 184 -0.82 21.29 1.69
CA PRO A 184 -0.78 22.05 2.94
C PRO A 184 -1.73 21.53 4.02
N ILE A 185 -2.89 20.99 3.65
CA ILE A 185 -3.87 20.40 4.57
C ILE A 185 -3.28 19.33 5.52
N LEU A 186 -2.19 18.66 5.10
CA LEU A 186 -1.55 17.61 5.90
C LEU A 186 -0.60 18.13 6.98
N TYR A 187 -0.04 19.34 6.82
CA TYR A 187 1.02 19.83 7.68
C TYR A 187 0.81 21.26 8.21
N ASP A 188 -0.11 22.03 7.63
CA ASP A 188 -0.44 23.37 8.09
C ASP A 188 -0.88 23.35 9.56
N LYS A 189 -0.34 24.30 10.34
CA LYS A 189 -0.64 24.47 11.77
C LYS A 189 -0.24 23.28 12.65
N ARG A 190 0.57 22.35 12.14
CA ARG A 190 1.19 21.29 12.96
C ARG A 190 2.49 21.80 13.60
N PRO A 191 2.79 21.45 14.86
CA PRO A 191 4.06 21.82 15.48
C PRO A 191 5.22 21.10 14.81
N LEU A 192 6.37 21.77 14.73
CA LEU A 192 7.61 21.15 14.28
C LEU A 192 8.17 20.22 15.34
N ILE A 193 8.87 19.18 14.90
CA ILE A 193 9.63 18.27 15.75
C ILE A 193 11.03 18.10 15.18
N GLU A 194 12.02 18.03 16.05
CA GLU A 194 13.39 17.77 15.62
C GLU A 194 13.55 16.33 15.15
N LEU A 195 14.34 16.16 14.09
CA LEU A 195 14.79 14.85 13.65
C LEU A 195 15.87 14.34 14.60
N GLY A 196 15.71 13.09 15.04
CA GLY A 196 16.78 12.32 15.64
C GLY A 196 17.62 11.65 14.57
N ASN A 197 18.55 10.79 15.01
CA ASN A 197 19.22 9.85 14.14
C ASN A 197 19.41 8.52 14.84
N ARG A 198 19.78 7.49 14.07
CA ARG A 198 19.96 6.12 14.59
C ARG A 198 20.94 6.01 15.78
N ASN A 199 21.97 6.87 15.85
CA ASN A 199 22.97 6.84 16.92
C ASN A 199 22.42 7.41 18.25
N MET A 200 21.39 8.24 18.17
CA MET A 200 20.68 8.78 19.32
C MET A 200 19.66 7.80 19.92
N VAL A 201 19.24 6.78 19.17
CA VAL A 201 18.26 5.80 19.63
C VAL A 201 18.86 4.92 20.72
N LYS A 202 18.15 4.80 21.84
CA LYS A 202 18.52 3.95 22.98
C LYS A 202 17.37 3.03 23.34
N GLN A 203 17.70 1.88 23.93
CA GLN A 203 16.68 1.07 24.60
C GLN A 203 16.04 1.88 25.73
N GLY A 204 14.76 1.66 25.98
CA GLY A 204 13.98 2.33 27.02
C GLY A 204 12.76 3.07 26.49
N LYS A 205 12.24 4.00 27.29
CA LYS A 205 10.93 4.63 27.05
C LYS A 205 10.91 5.49 25.78
N GLY A 206 9.74 5.52 25.16
CA GLY A 206 9.38 6.40 24.05
C GLY A 206 7.87 6.46 23.90
N TYR A 207 7.41 7.02 22.79
CA TYR A 207 5.99 6.99 22.44
C TYR A 207 5.80 6.97 20.93
N ILE A 208 4.63 6.50 20.51
CA ILE A 208 4.17 6.62 19.12
C ILE A 208 2.99 7.57 19.01
N TYR A 209 2.82 8.16 17.84
CA TYR A 209 1.56 8.79 17.45
C TYR A 209 0.79 7.89 16.49
N THR A 210 -0.46 7.55 16.84
CA THR A 210 -1.33 6.79 15.94
C THR A 210 -2.80 7.16 16.16
N THR A 211 -3.67 6.84 15.22
CA THR A 211 -5.10 7.14 15.28
C THR A 211 -5.88 5.84 15.38
N LEU A 212 -6.55 5.62 16.52
CA LEU A 212 -7.45 4.46 16.71
C LEU A 212 -8.90 4.74 16.32
N GLU A 213 -9.27 6.02 16.21
CA GLU A 213 -10.62 6.49 15.91
C GLU A 213 -10.58 7.99 15.53
N GLY A 214 -11.47 8.41 14.63
CA GLY A 214 -11.51 9.76 14.07
C GLY A 214 -10.32 10.05 13.15
N GLY A 215 -9.88 11.32 13.14
CA GLY A 215 -8.77 11.79 12.30
C GLY A 215 -7.60 12.43 13.06
N VAL A 216 -7.62 12.38 14.40
CA VAL A 216 -6.60 13.04 15.24
C VAL A 216 -5.68 12.00 15.88
N PRO A 217 -4.36 12.01 15.58
CA PRO A 217 -3.42 11.12 16.21
C PRO A 217 -3.32 11.36 17.72
N CYS A 218 -3.21 10.27 18.48
CA CYS A 218 -3.02 10.27 19.91
C CYS A 218 -1.64 9.70 20.27
N ARG A 219 -1.08 10.16 21.40
CA ARG A 219 0.20 9.69 21.93
C ARG A 219 -0.01 8.40 22.72
N TYR A 220 0.79 7.37 22.45
CA TYR A 220 0.78 6.11 23.21
C TYR A 220 2.19 5.71 23.63
N GLU A 221 2.34 5.33 24.89
CA GLU A 221 3.61 4.89 25.46
C GLU A 221 4.11 3.57 24.85
N ILE A 222 5.42 3.53 24.59
CA ILE A 222 6.13 2.35 24.15
C ILE A 222 7.46 2.19 24.90
N GLU A 223 8.04 1.01 24.80
CA GLU A 223 9.42 0.74 25.15
C GLU A 223 10.18 0.23 23.90
N ILE A 224 11.35 0.82 23.64
CA ILE A 224 12.31 0.30 22.67
C ILE A 224 13.08 -0.81 23.36
N VAL A 225 12.72 -2.06 23.07
CA VAL A 225 13.31 -3.23 23.73
C VAL A 225 14.63 -3.64 23.08
N LYS A 226 14.86 -3.29 21.81
CA LYS A 226 16.11 -3.59 21.11
C LYS A 226 16.40 -2.57 20.03
N VAL A 227 17.66 -2.12 19.98
CA VAL A 227 18.21 -1.28 18.91
C VAL A 227 19.13 -2.15 18.07
N ILE A 228 18.92 -2.19 16.75
CA ILE A 228 19.67 -3.04 15.82
C ILE A 228 20.65 -2.14 15.06
N LYS A 229 21.95 -2.43 15.19
CA LYS A 229 22.97 -1.75 14.39
C LYS A 229 22.87 -2.22 12.95
N GLN A 230 22.79 -1.28 12.02
CA GLN A 230 22.60 -1.53 10.59
C GLN A 230 23.66 -0.78 9.80
N ASN A 231 24.41 -1.51 8.98
CA ASN A 231 25.38 -0.93 8.04
C ASN A 231 24.75 -0.64 6.65
N SER A 232 23.56 -1.18 6.42
CA SER A 232 22.76 -0.95 5.23
C SER A 232 21.29 -0.73 5.60
N PRO A 233 20.50 -0.04 4.76
CA PRO A 233 19.10 0.20 5.06
C PRO A 233 18.27 -1.08 5.23
N SER A 234 17.42 -1.12 6.26
CA SER A 234 16.44 -2.20 6.47
C SER A 234 15.30 -1.71 7.38
N ASP A 235 14.11 -2.22 7.12
CA ASP A 235 12.83 -2.00 7.82
C ASP A 235 12.75 -2.54 9.25
N LYS A 236 13.77 -3.27 9.72
CA LYS A 236 13.87 -3.87 11.07
C LYS A 236 15.02 -3.24 11.86
N SER A 237 14.93 -1.94 12.09
CA SER A 237 15.94 -1.15 12.80
C SER A 237 15.86 -1.26 14.32
N MET A 238 14.65 -1.44 14.85
CA MET A 238 14.42 -1.57 16.28
C MET A 238 13.25 -2.51 16.56
N VAL A 239 13.22 -3.06 17.77
CA VAL A 239 12.03 -3.74 18.30
C VAL A 239 11.40 -2.84 19.33
N ILE A 240 10.10 -2.63 19.20
CA ILE A 240 9.29 -1.87 20.14
C ILE A 240 8.27 -2.77 20.83
N HIS A 241 7.87 -2.38 22.03
CA HIS A 241 6.80 -2.98 22.80
C HIS A 241 5.81 -1.90 23.22
N ILE A 242 4.53 -2.10 22.93
CA ILE A 242 3.48 -1.17 23.36
C ILE A 242 3.20 -1.40 24.84
N THR A 243 3.42 -0.36 25.66
CA THR A 243 3.17 -0.41 27.11
C THR A 243 1.92 0.36 27.52
N ASP A 244 1.36 1.15 26.59
CA ASP A 244 0.17 1.95 26.82
C ASP A 244 -1.10 1.09 27.02
N LYS A 245 -1.69 1.18 28.22
CA LYS A 245 -2.87 0.39 28.58
C LYS A 245 -4.09 0.72 27.72
N ALA A 246 -4.28 1.97 27.30
CA ALA A 246 -5.43 2.34 26.49
C ALA A 246 -5.33 1.76 25.08
N LEU A 247 -4.15 1.80 24.47
CA LEU A 247 -3.90 1.15 23.17
C LEU A 247 -4.06 -0.36 23.27
N LEU A 248 -3.44 -1.00 24.26
CA LEU A 248 -3.52 -2.45 24.46
C LEU A 248 -4.97 -2.92 24.66
N ASN A 249 -5.76 -2.18 25.44
CA ASN A 249 -7.15 -2.53 25.70
C ASN A 249 -8.00 -2.47 24.41
N ARG A 250 -7.84 -1.40 23.63
CA ARG A 250 -8.64 -1.15 22.41
C ARG A 250 -8.20 -1.97 21.21
N ALA A 251 -6.89 -2.02 20.95
CA ALA A 251 -6.32 -2.56 19.71
C ALA A 251 -5.56 -3.87 19.91
N GLY A 252 -5.24 -4.26 21.15
CA GLY A 252 -4.44 -5.46 21.43
C GLY A 252 -2.95 -5.30 21.13
N GLY A 253 -2.53 -4.12 20.69
CA GLY A 253 -1.16 -3.81 20.28
C GLY A 253 -1.12 -3.17 18.90
N ILE A 254 -0.08 -3.46 18.14
CA ILE A 254 0.15 -2.94 16.80
C ILE A 254 -0.81 -3.63 15.82
N CYS A 255 -1.50 -2.82 15.02
CA CYS A 255 -2.47 -3.28 14.03
C CYS A 255 -2.04 -2.89 12.61
N GLN A 256 -2.57 -3.59 11.61
CA GLN A 256 -2.48 -3.16 10.22
C GLN A 256 -3.07 -1.75 10.07
N GLY A 257 -2.40 -0.90 9.29
CA GLY A 257 -2.71 0.52 9.16
C GLY A 257 -1.92 1.44 10.11
N MET A 258 -1.37 0.91 11.21
CA MET A 258 -0.47 1.66 12.09
C MET A 258 0.94 1.83 11.52
N SER A 259 1.32 1.06 10.50
CA SER A 259 2.61 1.21 9.82
C SER A 259 2.78 2.66 9.38
N GLY A 260 3.92 3.25 9.72
CA GLY A 260 4.20 4.68 9.58
C GLY A 260 3.96 5.51 10.83
N SER A 261 3.41 4.93 11.91
CA SER A 261 3.21 5.66 13.18
C SER A 261 4.55 6.23 13.66
N PRO A 262 4.67 7.56 13.82
CA PRO A 262 5.94 8.19 14.19
C PRO A 262 6.40 7.72 15.56
N ILE A 263 7.65 7.28 15.68
CA ILE A 263 8.29 6.87 16.94
C ILE A 263 9.10 8.04 17.46
N ILE A 264 8.81 8.47 18.68
CA ILE A 264 9.44 9.60 19.34
C ILE A 264 10.20 9.12 20.58
N GLN A 265 11.44 9.57 20.72
CA GLN A 265 12.26 9.38 21.92
C GLN A 265 13.02 10.67 22.21
N ASN A 266 13.06 11.09 23.48
CA ASN A 266 13.73 12.31 23.93
C ASN A 266 13.32 13.57 23.14
N GLY A 267 12.03 13.68 22.80
CA GLY A 267 11.48 14.82 22.05
C GLY A 267 11.81 14.86 20.56
N LYS A 268 12.48 13.83 20.03
CA LYS A 268 12.91 13.75 18.62
C LYS A 268 12.19 12.64 17.88
N LEU A 269 11.85 12.87 16.60
CA LEU A 269 11.39 11.83 15.70
C LEU A 269 12.57 10.92 15.36
N ILE A 270 12.51 9.66 15.78
CA ILE A 270 13.63 8.70 15.61
C ILE A 270 13.32 7.57 14.62
N GLY A 271 12.06 7.41 14.22
CA GLY A 271 11.67 6.32 13.34
C GLY A 271 10.17 6.22 13.10
N ALA A 272 9.76 5.11 12.49
CA ALA A 272 8.38 4.76 12.25
C ALA A 272 8.11 3.29 12.57
N VAL A 273 6.90 2.97 13.04
CA VAL A 273 6.45 1.59 13.21
C VAL A 273 6.33 0.93 11.83
N THR A 274 6.77 -0.33 11.68
CA THR A 274 6.70 -1.06 10.41
C THR A 274 5.79 -2.29 10.50
N HIS A 275 6.28 -3.37 11.08
CA HIS A 275 5.61 -4.67 11.09
C HIS A 275 5.31 -5.15 12.50
N VAL A 276 4.12 -5.69 12.71
CA VAL A 276 3.73 -6.36 13.97
C VAL A 276 4.29 -7.78 14.06
N PHE A 277 4.56 -8.26 15.27
CA PHE A 277 4.83 -9.68 15.49
C PHE A 277 3.51 -10.43 15.57
N ILE A 278 3.23 -11.32 14.62
CA ILE A 278 1.92 -12.00 14.52
C ILE A 278 1.56 -12.75 15.81
N ASN A 279 2.54 -13.37 16.48
CA ASN A 279 2.31 -14.15 17.71
C ASN A 279 2.35 -13.29 18.99
N ASP A 280 2.74 -12.02 18.90
CA ASP A 280 2.74 -11.07 20.02
C ASP A 280 2.41 -9.67 19.47
N PRO A 281 1.12 -9.33 19.31
CA PRO A 281 0.71 -8.06 18.72
C PRO A 281 1.16 -6.85 19.55
N THR A 282 1.55 -7.04 20.80
CA THR A 282 2.10 -5.97 21.65
C THR A 282 3.51 -5.56 21.24
N ARG A 283 4.15 -6.29 20.32
CA ARG A 283 5.50 -6.03 19.83
C ARG A 283 5.55 -5.92 18.32
N GLY A 284 6.54 -5.19 17.85
CA GLY A 284 6.77 -5.02 16.43
C GLY A 284 8.13 -4.42 16.14
N TYR A 285 8.37 -4.21 14.86
CA TYR A 285 9.55 -3.54 14.35
C TYR A 285 9.29 -2.05 14.11
N GLY A 286 10.36 -1.27 14.19
CA GLY A 286 10.42 0.08 13.63
C GLY A 286 11.63 0.25 12.74
N ILE A 287 11.55 1.22 11.82
CA ILE A 287 12.65 1.67 10.96
C ILE A 287 13.22 3.00 11.49
N TYR A 288 14.53 3.21 11.38
CA TYR A 288 15.15 4.51 11.70
C TYR A 288 14.69 5.60 10.75
N ILE A 289 14.53 6.82 11.28
CA ILE A 289 14.10 7.97 10.49
C ILE A 289 15.09 8.31 9.37
N ASP A 290 16.39 8.14 9.60
CA ASP A 290 17.45 8.40 8.61
C ASP A 290 17.25 7.58 7.33
N TRP A 291 16.84 6.31 7.46
CA TRP A 291 16.57 5.44 6.31
C TRP A 291 15.33 5.83 5.51
N MET A 292 14.44 6.62 6.13
CA MET A 292 13.31 7.19 5.43
C MET A 292 13.67 8.50 4.76
N ILE A 293 14.52 9.33 5.37
CA ILE A 293 14.83 10.68 4.85
C ILE A 293 15.89 10.65 3.73
N ASP A 294 16.87 9.74 3.82
CA ASP A 294 17.95 9.58 2.84
C ASP A 294 17.49 8.72 1.65
N ASN A 295 16.41 9.12 0.96
CA ASN A 295 15.77 8.35 -0.12
C ASN A 295 15.87 8.94 -1.53
#